data_AF-A0A2D6X9A1-F1
#
_entry.id   AF-A0A2D6X9A1-F1
#
_cell.length_a   1.000
_cell.length_b   1.000
_cell.length_c   1.000
_cell.angle_alpha   90.00
_cell.angle_beta   90.00
_cell.angle_gamma   90.00
#
_symmetry.space_group_name_H-M   'P 1'
#
loop_
_entity.id
_entity.type
_entity.pdbx_description
1 polymer ?
#
loop_
_entity_poly.entity_id
_entity_poly.type
_entity_poly.pdbx_seq_one_letter_code
_entity_poly.pdbx_strand_id
1 'polypeptide(L)'
;MSCSFEECSRERKGRGYCAGHLRQLRAGEELRALRPRRLKHETPVVCTFEGCDRDSYAHGLCSGHYQQKKRKKTLTPLGQTGGSCSVKGCERKHYSKTYCRVHYKRLRRTGSLHSGWNPSQVLEAETYLLVEIRGPKRGGAWFKLDKSDRPYVEGKSFSLDSGGYARRWGGGRIVYLARELTDCPEDLEVDHVNGDRLDNRRANLRIVTRAQQMQNKKPWGKSGHRNVYETKHGTWQVVCKKDGKSYSGGRHKDLASAIEAAKALREKLFTHANEDRVALQEEAASGELQAGRV
;
A
#
# COMPACT_ATOMS: atom_id res chain seq x y z
N MET A 1 43.86 -1.80 -18.96
CA MET A 1 44.26 -2.50 -20.20
C MET A 1 43.95 -1.62 -21.41
N SER A 2 44.90 -1.45 -22.31
CA SER A 2 44.73 -0.68 -23.55
C SER A 2 43.87 -1.41 -24.57
N CYS A 3 43.35 -0.65 -25.53
CA CYS A 3 42.63 -1.17 -26.69
C CYS A 3 43.52 -2.13 -27.50
N SER A 4 42.96 -3.25 -27.96
CA SER A 4 43.64 -4.23 -28.81
C SER A 4 43.84 -3.79 -30.27
N PHE A 5 43.54 -2.53 -30.61
CA PHE A 5 43.76 -2.01 -31.96
C PHE A 5 45.13 -1.35 -32.00
N GLU A 6 45.89 -1.59 -33.06
CA GLU A 6 47.26 -1.08 -33.21
C GLU A 6 47.32 0.44 -33.03
N GLU A 7 48.35 0.90 -32.32
CA GLU A 7 48.58 2.32 -32.01
C GLU A 7 47.43 3.02 -31.23
N CYS A 8 46.52 2.27 -30.61
CA CYS A 8 45.43 2.84 -29.80
C CYS A 8 45.71 2.78 -28.29
N SER A 9 46.14 3.92 -27.74
CA SER A 9 46.35 4.08 -26.29
C SER A 9 45.06 4.26 -25.46
N ARG A 10 43.88 4.18 -26.08
CA ARG A 10 42.60 4.37 -25.37
C ARG A 10 42.29 3.18 -24.46
N GLU A 11 41.60 3.48 -23.37
CA GLU A 11 41.15 2.47 -22.41
C GLU A 11 40.18 1.46 -23.05
N ARG A 12 40.44 0.17 -22.82
CA ARG A 12 39.57 -0.94 -23.23
C ARG A 12 38.24 -0.87 -22.50
N LYS A 13 37.12 -1.00 -23.23
CA LYS A 13 35.77 -0.99 -22.66
C LYS A 13 35.01 -2.31 -22.85
N GLY A 14 35.38 -3.13 -23.84
CA GLY A 14 34.76 -4.45 -24.04
C GLY A 14 35.24 -5.12 -25.31
N ARG A 15 35.16 -6.46 -25.38
CA ARG A 15 35.66 -7.30 -26.50
C ARG A 15 37.09 -6.97 -26.93
N GLY A 16 37.97 -6.57 -26.00
CA GLY A 16 39.34 -6.15 -26.31
C GLY A 16 39.48 -4.70 -26.81
N TYR A 17 38.39 -4.03 -27.21
CA TYR A 17 38.44 -2.73 -27.88
C TYR A 17 37.97 -1.56 -26.99
N CYS A 18 38.39 -0.33 -27.34
CA CYS A 18 37.85 0.89 -26.74
C CYS A 18 36.45 1.22 -27.28
N ALA A 19 35.76 2.18 -26.67
CA ALA A 19 34.40 2.56 -27.07
C ALA A 19 34.28 2.97 -28.56
N GLY A 20 35.32 3.59 -29.14
CA GLY A 20 35.31 4.01 -30.54
C GLY A 20 35.41 2.84 -31.53
N HIS A 21 36.32 1.89 -31.29
CA HIS A 21 36.49 0.70 -32.12
C HIS A 21 35.31 -0.27 -31.95
N LEU A 22 34.75 -0.40 -30.74
CA LEU A 22 33.50 -1.13 -30.55
C LEU A 22 32.34 -0.57 -31.39
N ARG A 23 32.29 0.76 -31.60
CA ARG A 23 31.27 1.38 -32.43
C ARG A 23 31.45 1.04 -33.91
N GLN A 24 32.68 1.09 -34.43
CA GLN A 24 32.99 0.65 -35.80
C GLN A 24 32.59 -0.82 -36.00
N LEU A 25 33.00 -1.70 -35.07
CA LEU A 25 32.68 -3.13 -35.13
C LEU A 25 31.17 -3.41 -35.07
N ARG A 26 30.41 -2.65 -34.27
CA ARG A 26 28.94 -2.75 -34.22
C ARG A 26 28.25 -2.22 -35.47
N ALA A 27 28.88 -1.31 -36.19
CA ALA A 27 28.38 -0.76 -37.44
C ALA A 27 28.72 -1.64 -38.66
N GLY A 28 29.44 -2.75 -38.46
CA GLY A 28 29.94 -3.60 -39.55
C GLY A 28 31.06 -2.94 -40.35
N GLU A 29 31.67 -1.88 -39.84
CA GLU A 29 32.82 -1.21 -40.46
C GLU A 29 34.10 -1.97 -40.14
N GLU A 30 35.04 -1.99 -41.09
CA GLU A 30 36.43 -2.35 -40.80
C GLU A 30 37.03 -1.41 -39.75
N LEU A 31 37.79 -1.98 -38.82
CA LEU A 31 38.42 -1.21 -37.76
C LEU A 31 39.49 -0.29 -38.34
N ARG A 32 39.40 0.99 -37.98
CA ARG A 32 40.32 2.03 -38.45
C ARG A 32 40.70 2.97 -37.32
N ALA A 33 41.88 3.53 -37.42
CA ALA A 33 42.42 4.46 -36.42
C ALA A 33 41.40 5.56 -36.07
N LEU A 34 41.18 5.72 -34.76
CA LEU A 34 40.25 6.73 -34.26
C LEU A 34 40.91 8.11 -34.32
N ARG A 35 40.17 9.10 -34.83
CA ARG A 35 40.60 10.51 -34.80
C ARG A 35 41.07 10.90 -33.39
N PRO A 36 42.19 11.63 -33.25
CA PRO A 36 42.70 12.09 -31.96
C PRO A 36 41.61 12.78 -31.13
N ARG A 37 41.65 12.59 -29.80
CA ARG A 37 40.73 13.29 -28.91
C ARG A 37 41.09 14.77 -28.97
N ARG A 38 40.17 15.64 -29.41
CA ARG A 38 40.35 17.09 -29.19
C ARG A 38 40.53 17.29 -27.69
N LEU A 39 41.69 17.81 -27.29
CA LEU A 39 41.91 18.28 -25.93
C LEU A 39 40.86 19.37 -25.66
N LYS A 40 40.25 19.35 -24.47
CA LYS A 40 39.38 20.46 -24.05
C LYS A 40 40.26 21.71 -23.98
N HIS A 41 39.77 22.85 -24.45
CA HIS A 41 40.46 24.12 -24.26
C HIS A 41 40.78 24.32 -22.77
N GLU A 42 42.01 24.75 -22.47
CA GLU A 42 42.52 24.92 -21.12
C GLU A 42 41.77 26.02 -20.34
N THR A 43 41.18 26.98 -21.06
CA THR A 43 40.32 28.02 -20.50
C THR A 43 38.85 27.77 -20.85
N PRO A 44 37.92 27.84 -19.87
CA PRO A 44 36.50 27.82 -20.15
C PRO A 44 36.12 29.07 -20.93
N VAL A 45 35.74 28.91 -22.20
CA VAL A 45 35.15 30.00 -22.97
C VAL A 45 33.75 30.21 -22.41
N VAL A 46 33.42 31.40 -21.93
CA VAL A 46 32.09 31.75 -21.41
C VAL A 46 31.12 32.13 -22.54
N CYS A 47 29.82 32.12 -22.26
CA CYS A 47 28.79 32.51 -23.21
C CYS A 47 28.85 34.01 -23.52
N THR A 48 28.79 34.38 -24.80
CA THR A 48 28.80 35.78 -25.25
C THR A 48 27.43 36.47 -25.14
N PHE A 49 26.44 35.84 -24.51
CA PHE A 49 25.12 36.45 -24.32
C PHE A 49 25.16 37.27 -23.03
N GLU A 50 24.75 38.54 -23.10
CA GLU A 50 24.79 39.46 -21.96
C GLU A 50 24.04 38.88 -20.74
N GLY A 51 24.71 38.86 -19.58
CA GLY A 51 24.17 38.30 -18.35
C GLY A 51 24.10 36.76 -18.29
N CYS A 52 24.91 36.05 -19.09
CA CYS A 52 25.01 34.59 -19.06
C CYS A 52 26.41 34.09 -18.72
N ASP A 53 26.59 33.63 -17.48
CA ASP A 53 27.89 33.11 -16.99
C ASP A 53 28.10 31.61 -17.27
N ARG A 54 27.34 31.03 -18.21
CA ARG A 54 27.44 29.60 -18.53
C ARG A 54 28.58 29.34 -19.51
N ASP A 55 29.20 28.17 -19.40
CA ASP A 55 30.21 27.72 -20.37
C ASP A 55 29.66 27.68 -21.81
N SER A 56 30.47 28.19 -22.73
CA SER A 56 30.26 28.15 -24.16
C SER A 56 30.34 26.71 -24.66
N TYR A 57 29.29 26.30 -25.37
CA TYR A 57 29.19 24.99 -25.98
C TYR A 57 29.63 25.02 -27.44
N ALA A 58 29.16 26.01 -28.20
CA ALA A 58 29.49 26.20 -29.62
C ALA A 58 29.20 27.63 -30.07
N HIS A 59 30.04 28.16 -30.99
CA HIS A 59 29.91 29.51 -31.57
C HIS A 59 29.82 30.63 -30.52
N GLY A 60 30.59 30.54 -29.43
CA GLY A 60 30.54 31.54 -28.36
C GLY A 60 29.29 31.47 -27.49
N LEU A 61 28.35 30.56 -27.75
CA LEU A 61 27.09 30.45 -27.01
C LEU A 61 27.06 29.21 -26.12
N CYS A 62 26.46 29.33 -24.93
CA CYS A 62 26.14 28.19 -24.09
C CYS A 62 25.14 27.24 -24.78
N SER A 63 25.00 26.01 -24.28
CA SER A 63 24.13 25.00 -24.88
C SER A 63 22.68 25.47 -25.08
N GLY A 64 22.13 26.25 -24.16
CA GLY A 64 20.77 26.79 -24.26
C GLY A 64 20.63 27.88 -25.33
N HIS A 65 21.54 28.85 -25.37
CA HIS A 65 21.53 29.93 -26.38
C HIS A 65 21.86 29.41 -27.77
N TYR A 66 22.77 28.45 -27.88
CA TYR A 66 23.04 27.76 -29.14
C TYR A 66 21.78 27.06 -29.68
N GLN A 67 20.97 26.44 -28.82
CA GLN A 67 19.70 25.83 -29.24
C GLN A 67 18.63 26.86 -29.63
N GLN A 68 18.55 28.00 -28.96
CA GLN A 68 17.68 29.11 -29.38
C GLN A 68 18.06 29.60 -30.79
N LYS A 69 19.36 29.86 -31.02
CA LYS A 69 19.90 30.25 -32.33
C LYS A 69 19.65 29.19 -33.40
N LYS A 70 19.91 27.91 -33.10
CA LYS A 70 19.66 26.78 -34.04
C LYS A 70 18.19 26.66 -34.43
N ARG A 71 17.27 27.02 -33.53
CA ARG A 71 15.82 27.06 -33.78
C ARG A 71 15.34 28.35 -34.41
N LYS A 72 16.25 29.22 -34.88
CA LYS A 72 15.95 30.55 -35.45
C LYS A 72 15.12 31.43 -34.52
N LYS A 73 15.26 31.26 -33.20
CA LYS A 73 14.63 32.12 -32.20
C LYS A 73 15.58 33.23 -31.80
N THR A 74 15.05 34.40 -31.49
CA THR A 74 15.79 35.47 -30.80
C THR A 74 16.34 34.92 -29.49
N LEU A 75 17.62 35.23 -29.18
CA LEU A 75 18.23 34.79 -27.93
C LEU A 75 17.56 35.54 -26.78
N THR A 76 17.20 34.81 -25.73
CA THR A 76 16.62 35.38 -24.52
C THR A 76 17.35 34.87 -23.28
N PRO A 77 17.28 35.57 -22.14
CA PRO A 77 17.85 35.09 -20.90
C PRO A 77 17.32 33.69 -20.57
N LEU A 78 18.24 32.75 -20.33
CA LEU A 78 17.87 31.40 -19.93
C LEU A 78 17.57 31.39 -18.42
N GLY A 79 16.37 30.93 -18.04
CA GLY A 79 15.96 30.85 -16.64
C GLY A 79 16.97 30.11 -15.75
N GLN A 80 17.09 30.55 -14.49
CA GLN A 80 17.92 29.87 -13.50
C GLN A 80 17.39 28.46 -13.26
N THR A 81 18.24 27.46 -13.44
CA THR A 81 17.95 26.07 -13.06
C THR A 81 18.34 25.89 -11.59
N GLY A 82 17.52 26.40 -10.68
CA GLY A 82 17.90 26.47 -9.27
C GLY A 82 16.71 26.70 -8.36
N GLY A 83 15.85 25.70 -8.24
CA GLY A 83 14.83 25.66 -7.20
C GLY A 83 14.81 24.29 -6.53
N SER A 84 14.33 24.21 -5.30
CA SER A 84 13.92 22.94 -4.69
C SER A 84 12.51 22.57 -5.17
N CYS A 85 12.13 21.31 -4.99
CA CYS A 85 10.79 20.84 -5.33
C CYS A 85 9.74 21.46 -4.39
N SER A 86 8.65 22.00 -4.93
CA SER A 86 7.53 22.54 -4.11
C SER A 86 6.71 21.49 -3.34
N VAL A 87 7.12 20.22 -3.31
CA VAL A 87 6.39 19.18 -2.54
C VAL A 87 6.96 19.18 -1.12
N LYS A 88 6.10 19.37 -0.12
CA LYS A 88 6.48 19.41 1.30
C LYS A 88 7.37 18.21 1.66
N GLY A 89 8.53 18.46 2.26
CA GLY A 89 9.51 17.42 2.64
C GLY A 89 10.36 16.85 1.50
N CYS A 90 10.37 17.48 0.31
CA CYS A 90 11.21 17.04 -0.82
C CYS A 90 12.29 18.07 -1.15
N GLU A 91 13.55 17.72 -0.87
CA GLU A 91 14.71 18.60 -1.12
C GLU A 91 15.33 18.43 -2.52
N ARG A 92 14.74 17.58 -3.37
CA ARG A 92 15.27 17.33 -4.73
C ARG A 92 15.18 18.59 -5.58
N LYS A 93 16.18 18.79 -6.44
CA LYS A 93 16.20 19.88 -7.42
C LYS A 93 14.97 19.87 -8.32
N HIS A 94 14.40 21.06 -8.51
CA HIS A 94 13.33 21.36 -9.45
C HIS A 94 13.74 21.01 -10.89
N TYR A 95 12.81 20.43 -11.63
CA TYR A 95 12.97 20.04 -13.04
C TYR A 95 11.99 20.79 -13.95
N SER A 96 10.70 20.81 -13.64
CA SER A 96 9.68 21.49 -14.46
C SER A 96 8.43 21.79 -13.62
N LYS A 97 7.75 22.92 -13.89
CA LYS A 97 6.58 23.41 -13.12
C LYS A 97 6.80 23.36 -11.60
N THR A 98 7.92 23.90 -11.12
CA THR A 98 8.38 23.87 -9.71
C THR A 98 8.54 22.49 -9.03
N TYR A 99 8.37 21.38 -9.76
CA TYR A 99 8.54 20.01 -9.23
C TYR A 99 9.84 19.33 -9.69
N CYS A 100 10.40 18.45 -8.85
CA CYS A 100 11.52 17.59 -9.24
C CYS A 100 11.13 16.60 -10.34
N ARG A 101 12.12 16.01 -11.03
CA ARG A 101 11.87 15.10 -12.17
C ARG A 101 10.94 13.93 -11.82
N VAL A 102 11.01 13.43 -10.59
CA VAL A 102 10.15 12.34 -10.08
C VAL A 102 8.71 12.80 -9.89
N HIS A 103 8.50 13.93 -9.21
CA HIS A 103 7.17 14.49 -8.96
C HIS A 103 6.51 14.99 -10.24
N TYR A 104 7.25 15.65 -11.13
CA TYR A 104 6.74 16.07 -12.43
C TYR A 104 6.28 14.89 -13.29
N LYS A 105 7.08 13.82 -13.38
CA LYS A 105 6.69 12.60 -14.11
C LYS A 105 5.48 11.91 -13.47
N ARG A 106 5.39 11.87 -12.14
CA ARG A 106 4.26 11.27 -11.43
C ARG A 106 2.97 12.05 -11.63
N LEU A 107 3.03 13.38 -11.53
CA LEU A 107 1.91 14.28 -11.81
C LEU A 107 1.37 14.03 -13.23
N ARG A 108 2.26 13.95 -14.23
CA ARG A 108 1.84 13.67 -15.61
C ARG A 108 1.19 12.30 -15.81
N ARG A 109 1.60 11.28 -15.06
CA ARG A 109 1.08 9.91 -15.20
C ARG A 109 -0.20 9.65 -14.41
N THR A 110 -0.32 10.28 -13.24
CA THR A 110 -1.34 9.91 -12.23
C THR A 110 -2.20 11.06 -11.75
N GLY A 111 -1.88 12.31 -12.12
CA GLY A 111 -2.51 13.50 -11.55
C GLY A 111 -2.05 13.85 -10.13
N SER A 112 -1.18 13.05 -9.50
CA SER A 112 -0.73 13.25 -8.12
C SER A 112 0.78 13.49 -8.02
N LEU A 113 1.19 14.38 -7.10
CA LEU A 113 2.59 14.70 -6.81
C LEU A 113 3.23 13.78 -5.76
N HIS A 114 2.41 13.20 -4.89
CA HIS A 114 2.89 12.45 -3.73
C HIS A 114 3.35 11.03 -4.09
N SER A 115 4.41 10.56 -3.43
CA SER A 115 5.00 9.24 -3.66
C SER A 115 4.24 8.12 -2.98
N GLY A 116 3.06 7.77 -3.49
CA GLY A 116 2.35 6.56 -3.06
C GLY A 116 2.09 6.43 -1.55
N TRP A 117 2.36 7.49 -0.79
CA TRP A 117 2.28 7.58 0.64
C TRP A 117 1.71 8.96 0.91
N ASN A 118 0.39 9.01 0.95
CA ASN A 118 -0.30 10.03 1.72
C ASN A 118 -0.72 9.32 3.01
N PRO A 119 -0.67 9.96 4.18
CA PRO A 119 -1.35 9.44 5.36
C PRO A 119 -2.82 9.16 5.06
N SER A 120 -3.39 8.18 5.73
CA SER A 120 -4.83 7.95 5.78
C SER A 120 -5.50 9.19 6.38
N GLN A 121 -6.61 9.63 5.79
CA GLN A 121 -7.42 10.67 6.42
C GLN A 121 -8.03 10.13 7.72
N VAL A 122 -8.06 10.97 8.75
CA VAL A 122 -8.68 10.68 10.03
C VAL A 122 -9.76 11.73 10.25
N LEU A 123 -11.01 11.29 10.33
CA LEU A 123 -12.16 12.13 10.64
C LEU A 123 -12.63 11.83 12.06
N GLU A 124 -13.01 12.85 12.81
CA GLU A 124 -13.63 12.68 14.12
C GLU A 124 -15.13 12.53 13.98
N ALA A 125 -15.68 11.41 14.46
CA ALA A 125 -17.09 11.26 14.73
C ALA A 125 -17.38 11.57 16.21
N GLU A 126 -18.64 11.43 16.63
CA GLU A 126 -19.08 11.75 17.98
C GLU A 126 -18.34 10.92 19.05
N THR A 127 -18.28 9.60 18.88
CA THR A 127 -17.69 8.69 19.88
C THR A 127 -16.42 7.97 19.40
N TYR A 128 -16.08 8.04 18.12
CA TYR A 128 -14.94 7.33 17.53
C TYR A 128 -14.27 8.14 16.41
N LEU A 129 -13.17 7.62 15.88
CA LEU A 129 -12.50 8.10 14.68
C LEU A 129 -12.88 7.23 13.48
N LEU A 130 -13.04 7.86 12.32
CA LEU A 130 -13.10 7.19 11.04
C LEU A 130 -11.76 7.36 10.32
N VAL A 131 -11.13 6.25 9.97
CA VAL A 131 -9.82 6.25 9.32
C VAL A 131 -9.92 5.66 7.92
N GLU A 132 -9.45 6.43 6.93
CA GLU A 132 -9.49 6.07 5.52
C GLU A 132 -8.54 4.89 5.24
N ILE A 133 -9.06 3.85 4.59
CA ILE A 133 -8.27 2.81 3.93
C ILE A 133 -8.29 3.09 2.44
N ARG A 134 -7.11 3.26 1.84
CA ARG A 134 -7.04 3.43 0.39
C ARG A 134 -7.22 2.09 -0.33
N GLY A 135 -8.29 2.00 -1.11
CA GLY A 135 -8.54 0.90 -2.05
C GLY A 135 -7.92 1.17 -3.43
N PRO A 136 -7.78 0.14 -4.28
CA PRO A 136 -7.28 0.33 -5.64
C PRO A 136 -8.31 1.11 -6.47
N LYS A 137 -8.02 2.38 -6.74
CA LYS A 137 -8.67 3.23 -7.77
C LYS A 137 -10.21 3.10 -7.84
N ARG A 138 -10.94 3.61 -6.82
CA ARG A 138 -12.38 4.04 -6.79
C ARG A 138 -13.10 3.56 -5.51
N GLY A 139 -13.00 4.34 -4.44
CA GLY A 139 -13.84 4.17 -3.23
C GLY A 139 -13.18 3.34 -2.14
N GLY A 140 -12.16 3.90 -1.48
CA GLY A 140 -11.55 3.29 -0.29
C GLY A 140 -12.57 2.92 0.79
N ALA A 141 -12.15 2.13 1.77
CA ALA A 141 -12.97 1.77 2.93
C ALA A 141 -12.67 2.73 4.09
N TRP A 142 -13.48 2.68 5.15
CA TRP A 142 -13.21 3.37 6.41
C TRP A 142 -13.30 2.36 7.55
N PHE A 143 -12.41 2.48 8.53
CA PHE A 143 -12.51 1.71 9.76
C PHE A 143 -12.74 2.62 10.97
N LYS A 144 -13.45 2.12 11.97
CA LYS A 144 -13.71 2.78 13.26
C LYS A 144 -12.55 2.52 14.21
N LEU A 145 -12.18 3.52 15.00
CA LEU A 145 -11.11 3.45 16.00
C LEU A 145 -11.47 4.30 17.22
N ASP A 146 -11.06 3.91 18.42
CA ASP A 146 -11.23 4.76 19.60
C ASP A 146 -10.42 6.06 19.48
N LYS A 147 -10.95 7.15 20.04
CA LYS A 147 -10.29 8.47 20.00
C LYS A 147 -8.92 8.43 20.68
N SER A 148 -8.78 7.65 21.76
CA SER A 148 -7.50 7.45 22.47
C SER A 148 -6.42 6.78 21.62
N ASP A 149 -6.80 6.02 20.60
CA ASP A 149 -5.87 5.28 19.75
C ASP A 149 -5.41 6.06 18.51
N ARG A 150 -5.71 7.37 18.43
CA ARG A 150 -5.21 8.26 17.36
C ARG A 150 -3.71 8.10 17.06
N PRO A 151 -2.79 7.98 18.05
CA PRO A 151 -1.35 7.84 17.77
C PRO A 151 -0.99 6.59 16.92
N TYR A 152 -1.86 5.58 16.90
CA TYR A 152 -1.66 4.38 16.07
C TYR A 152 -1.91 4.63 14.59
N VAL A 153 -2.66 5.68 14.23
CA VAL A 153 -3.04 5.99 12.84
C VAL A 153 -2.50 7.33 12.32
N GLU A 154 -2.18 8.27 13.21
CA GLU A 154 -1.62 9.58 12.88
C GLU A 154 -0.42 9.46 11.94
N GLY A 155 -0.48 10.15 10.80
CA GLY A 155 0.61 10.16 9.82
C GLY A 155 0.89 8.81 9.15
N LYS A 156 0.08 7.77 9.35
CA LYS A 156 0.28 6.44 8.77
C LYS A 156 -0.72 6.17 7.65
N SER A 157 -0.42 5.20 6.78
CA SER A 157 -1.31 4.78 5.69
C SER A 157 -1.67 3.30 5.83
N PHE A 158 -2.95 2.99 5.70
CA PHE A 158 -3.49 1.64 5.84
C PHE A 158 -4.06 1.09 4.53
N SER A 159 -4.05 -0.23 4.44
CA SER A 159 -4.61 -1.05 3.37
C SER A 159 -5.31 -2.26 3.98
N LEU A 160 -6.17 -2.93 3.21
CA LEU A 160 -6.76 -4.20 3.61
C LEU A 160 -5.92 -5.37 3.07
N ASP A 161 -5.90 -6.48 3.79
CA ASP A 161 -5.55 -7.77 3.20
C ASP A 161 -6.75 -8.42 2.49
N SER A 162 -6.56 -9.62 1.94
CA SER A 162 -7.64 -10.40 1.32
C SER A 162 -8.73 -10.83 2.31
N GLY A 163 -8.42 -10.85 3.61
CA GLY A 163 -9.36 -11.11 4.69
C GLY A 163 -10.14 -9.88 5.14
N GLY A 164 -9.80 -8.67 4.68
CA GLY A 164 -10.44 -7.43 5.13
C GLY A 164 -9.90 -6.93 6.48
N TYR A 165 -8.69 -7.32 6.88
CA TYR A 165 -8.02 -6.77 8.06
C TYR A 165 -7.20 -5.53 7.70
N ALA A 166 -7.34 -4.48 8.52
CA ALA A 166 -6.56 -3.26 8.39
C ALA A 166 -5.09 -3.51 8.72
N ARG A 167 -4.20 -3.19 7.77
CA ARG A 167 -2.76 -3.39 7.89
C ARG A 167 -1.97 -2.26 7.25
N ARG A 168 -0.74 -2.08 7.70
CA ARG A 168 0.22 -1.11 7.17
C ARG A 168 1.61 -1.74 7.01
N TRP A 169 2.47 -1.08 6.25
CA TRP A 169 3.91 -1.35 6.28
C TRP A 169 4.56 -0.52 7.39
N GLY A 170 5.47 -1.10 8.17
CA GLY A 170 6.23 -0.39 9.19
C GLY A 170 7.35 -1.25 9.76
N GLY A 171 8.54 -0.66 9.98
CA GLY A 171 9.68 -1.39 10.53
C GLY A 171 10.14 -2.60 9.69
N GLY A 172 9.97 -2.54 8.36
CA GLY A 172 10.35 -3.62 7.45
C GLY A 172 9.39 -4.82 7.39
N ARG A 173 8.24 -4.75 8.08
CA ARG A 173 7.22 -5.81 8.09
C ARG A 173 5.81 -5.27 7.90
N ILE A 174 4.87 -6.18 7.65
CA ILE A 174 3.44 -5.89 7.70
C ILE A 174 3.01 -5.84 9.17
N VAL A 175 2.31 -4.78 9.55
CA VAL A 175 1.73 -4.60 10.89
C VAL A 175 0.21 -4.58 10.76
N TYR A 176 -0.45 -5.48 11.48
CA TYR A 176 -1.91 -5.55 11.58
C TYR A 176 -2.38 -4.65 12.72
N LEU A 177 -3.32 -3.75 12.43
CA LEU A 177 -3.75 -2.72 13.38
C LEU A 177 -4.33 -3.34 14.66
N ALA A 178 -5.30 -4.24 14.53
CA ALA A 178 -5.96 -4.87 15.67
C ALA A 178 -4.97 -5.60 16.61
N ARG A 179 -3.89 -6.17 16.08
CA ARG A 179 -2.82 -6.80 16.88
C ARG A 179 -1.97 -5.77 17.62
N GLU A 180 -1.65 -4.66 16.96
CA GLU A 180 -0.89 -3.56 17.56
C GLU A 180 -1.68 -2.82 18.65
N LEU A 181 -3.00 -2.70 18.51
CA LEU A 181 -3.86 -2.08 19.52
C LEU A 181 -3.99 -2.93 20.80
N THR A 182 -3.96 -4.25 20.66
CA THR A 182 -4.22 -5.20 21.76
C THR A 182 -2.95 -5.80 22.35
N ASP A 183 -1.76 -5.43 21.85
CA ASP A 183 -0.49 -6.06 22.22
C ASP A 183 -0.56 -7.60 22.16
N CYS A 184 -1.18 -8.12 21.09
CA CYS A 184 -1.53 -9.53 20.97
C CYS A 184 -0.29 -10.43 20.88
N PRO A 185 -0.11 -11.39 21.81
CA PRO A 185 0.99 -12.37 21.80
C PRO A 185 1.06 -13.20 20.50
N GLU A 186 2.25 -13.65 20.12
CA GLU A 186 2.49 -14.31 18.81
C GLU A 186 1.69 -15.61 18.62
N ASP A 187 1.41 -16.33 19.70
CA ASP A 187 0.68 -17.59 19.73
C ASP A 187 -0.85 -17.42 19.76
N LEU A 188 -1.34 -16.18 19.87
CA LEU A 188 -2.76 -15.83 19.94
C LEU A 188 -3.21 -15.01 18.73
N GLU A 189 -4.54 -14.93 18.55
CA GLU A 189 -5.21 -14.22 17.46
C GLU A 189 -6.16 -13.15 18.04
N VAL A 190 -6.45 -12.10 17.27
CA VAL A 190 -7.43 -11.08 17.65
C VAL A 190 -8.74 -11.35 16.93
N ASP A 191 -9.81 -11.51 17.71
CA ASP A 191 -11.17 -11.69 17.21
C ASP A 191 -11.97 -10.39 17.32
N HIS A 192 -12.78 -10.12 16.30
CA HIS A 192 -13.73 -8.99 16.31
C HIS A 192 -15.06 -9.52 16.82
N VAL A 193 -15.50 -9.04 17.97
CA VAL A 193 -16.68 -9.58 18.69
C VAL A 193 -17.93 -9.51 17.83
N ASN A 194 -18.14 -8.40 17.11
CA ASN A 194 -19.28 -8.22 16.19
C ASN A 194 -19.05 -8.81 14.78
N GLY A 195 -17.88 -9.37 14.49
CA GLY A 195 -17.51 -9.89 13.17
C GLY A 195 -17.18 -8.84 12.10
N ASP A 196 -17.32 -7.55 12.40
CA ASP A 196 -16.93 -6.43 11.52
C ASP A 196 -15.44 -6.11 11.71
N ARG A 197 -14.63 -6.50 10.72
CA ARG A 197 -13.17 -6.26 10.70
C ARG A 197 -12.78 -4.80 10.50
N LEU A 198 -13.74 -3.95 10.11
CA LEU A 198 -13.56 -2.50 10.01
C LEU A 198 -13.93 -1.80 11.32
N ASP A 199 -14.39 -2.50 12.35
CA ASP A 199 -14.60 -1.92 13.67
C ASP A 199 -13.45 -2.29 14.61
N ASN A 200 -12.40 -1.46 14.63
CA ASN A 200 -11.17 -1.69 15.40
C ASN A 200 -11.20 -0.96 16.76
N ARG A 201 -12.39 -0.61 17.26
CA ARG A 201 -12.54 -0.10 18.63
C ARG A 201 -12.21 -1.22 19.62
N ARG A 202 -11.50 -0.90 20.70
CA ARG A 202 -11.00 -1.84 21.72
C ARG A 202 -12.13 -2.68 22.32
N ALA A 203 -13.30 -2.09 22.55
CA ALA A 203 -14.48 -2.82 23.05
C ALA A 203 -14.95 -3.93 22.09
N ASN A 204 -14.61 -3.85 20.80
CA ASN A 204 -14.92 -4.86 19.80
C ASN A 204 -13.78 -5.86 19.57
N LEU A 205 -12.63 -5.71 20.22
CA LEU A 205 -11.47 -6.58 20.04
C LEU A 205 -11.28 -7.47 21.27
N ARG A 206 -10.97 -8.75 21.04
CA ARG A 206 -10.56 -9.67 22.11
C ARG A 206 -9.45 -10.61 21.63
N ILE A 207 -8.54 -10.95 22.54
CA ILE A 207 -7.49 -11.93 22.27
C ILE A 207 -8.06 -13.33 22.49
N VAL A 208 -7.87 -14.20 21.50
CA VAL A 208 -8.38 -15.57 21.52
C VAL A 208 -7.32 -16.55 21.08
N THR A 209 -7.46 -17.79 21.51
CA THR A 209 -6.74 -18.92 20.92
C THR A 209 -7.32 -19.25 19.54
N ARG A 210 -6.52 -19.87 18.68
CA ARG A 210 -6.99 -20.36 17.36
C ARG A 210 -8.18 -21.32 17.47
N ALA A 211 -8.21 -22.15 18.51
CA ALA A 211 -9.34 -23.05 18.78
C ALA A 211 -10.63 -22.28 19.10
N GLN A 212 -10.53 -21.20 19.88
CA GLN A 212 -11.65 -20.30 20.17
C GLN A 212 -12.08 -19.50 18.94
N GLN A 213 -11.17 -18.99 18.12
CA GLN A 213 -11.53 -18.29 16.87
C GLN A 213 -12.29 -19.20 15.89
N MET A 214 -11.88 -20.47 15.78
CA MET A 214 -12.56 -21.46 14.95
C MET A 214 -14.00 -21.76 15.42
N GLN A 215 -14.34 -21.44 16.68
CA GLN A 215 -15.73 -21.50 17.17
C GLN A 215 -16.64 -20.45 16.51
N ASN A 216 -16.12 -19.50 15.70
CA ASN A 216 -16.91 -18.50 14.98
C ASN A 216 -16.86 -18.66 13.45
N LYS A 217 -16.39 -19.80 12.96
CA LYS A 217 -16.26 -20.04 11.52
C LYS A 217 -17.64 -20.11 10.85
N LYS A 218 -17.85 -19.33 9.79
CA LYS A 218 -19.10 -19.36 8.99
C LYS A 218 -19.49 -20.79 8.59
N PRO A 219 -20.79 -21.12 8.61
CA PRO A 219 -21.27 -22.42 8.17
C PRO A 219 -21.01 -22.63 6.68
N TRP A 220 -20.83 -23.89 6.31
CA TRP A 220 -20.74 -24.33 4.92
C TRP A 220 -21.68 -25.52 4.72
N GLY A 221 -22.28 -25.61 3.53
CA GLY A 221 -23.19 -26.68 3.15
C GLY A 221 -24.67 -26.28 3.17
N LYS A 222 -25.54 -27.24 2.85
CA LYS A 222 -26.97 -27.01 2.58
C LYS A 222 -27.80 -26.51 3.76
N SER A 223 -27.39 -26.81 4.99
CA SER A 223 -28.11 -26.30 6.17
C SER A 223 -28.00 -24.79 6.28
N GLY A 224 -26.90 -24.17 5.82
CA GLY A 224 -26.62 -22.76 6.09
C GLY A 224 -26.38 -22.44 7.58
N HIS A 225 -26.40 -23.44 8.46
CA HIS A 225 -26.30 -23.28 9.92
C HIS A 225 -25.14 -24.08 10.49
N ARG A 226 -24.43 -23.49 11.46
CA ARG A 226 -23.24 -24.13 12.04
C ARG A 226 -23.64 -25.33 12.86
N ASN A 227 -22.80 -26.38 12.78
CA ASN A 227 -22.98 -27.61 13.54
C ASN A 227 -24.25 -28.41 13.20
N VAL A 228 -24.96 -28.03 12.13
CA VAL A 228 -26.16 -28.72 11.60
C VAL A 228 -25.83 -29.32 10.25
N TYR A 229 -26.01 -30.64 10.11
CA TYR A 229 -25.63 -31.38 8.92
C TYR A 229 -26.81 -32.20 8.37
N GLU A 230 -27.07 -32.12 7.07
CA GLU A 230 -28.05 -32.98 6.39
C GLU A 230 -27.53 -34.42 6.35
N THR A 231 -28.37 -35.37 6.72
CA THR A 231 -28.08 -36.80 6.62
C THR A 231 -28.65 -37.38 5.33
N LYS A 232 -28.14 -38.57 4.95
CA LYS A 232 -28.60 -39.32 3.76
C LYS A 232 -30.10 -39.67 3.80
N HIS A 233 -30.70 -39.69 4.99
CA HIS A 233 -32.10 -40.04 5.22
C HIS A 233 -33.02 -38.81 5.31
N GLY A 234 -32.55 -37.62 4.92
CA GLY A 234 -33.33 -36.38 4.99
C GLY A 234 -33.55 -35.82 6.40
N THR A 235 -32.85 -36.37 7.40
CA THR A 235 -32.84 -35.84 8.78
C THR A 235 -31.64 -34.93 9.01
N TRP A 236 -31.70 -34.09 10.04
CA TRP A 236 -30.66 -33.13 10.41
C TRP A 236 -29.90 -33.60 11.64
N GLN A 237 -28.59 -33.80 11.53
CA GLN A 237 -27.73 -34.20 12.63
C GLN A 237 -27.01 -32.99 13.22
N VAL A 238 -27.05 -32.86 14.56
CA VAL A 238 -26.36 -31.80 15.29
C VAL A 238 -25.12 -32.35 15.98
N VAL A 239 -23.94 -31.83 15.64
CA VAL A 239 -22.66 -32.21 16.24
C VAL A 239 -21.74 -31.01 16.44
N CYS A 240 -21.28 -30.82 17.67
CA CYS A 240 -20.24 -29.84 18.02
C CYS A 240 -18.94 -30.54 18.40
N LYS A 241 -17.80 -29.99 18.00
CA LYS A 241 -16.47 -30.47 18.43
C LYS A 241 -15.79 -29.42 19.29
N LYS A 242 -15.25 -29.83 20.43
CA LYS A 242 -14.48 -28.97 21.34
C LYS A 242 -13.41 -29.80 22.05
N ASP A 243 -12.18 -29.29 22.12
CA ASP A 243 -11.05 -29.92 22.83
C ASP A 243 -10.83 -31.39 22.43
N GLY A 244 -10.95 -31.68 21.12
CA GLY A 244 -10.81 -33.03 20.58
C GLY A 244 -12.01 -33.96 20.79
N LYS A 245 -13.02 -33.54 21.58
CA LYS A 245 -14.22 -34.33 21.87
C LYS A 245 -15.39 -33.90 20.98
N SER A 246 -16.21 -34.87 20.58
CA SER A 246 -17.45 -34.63 19.82
C SER A 246 -18.65 -34.73 20.76
N TYR A 247 -19.53 -33.73 20.69
CA TYR A 247 -20.75 -33.62 21.46
C TYR A 247 -21.94 -33.67 20.50
N SER A 248 -22.91 -34.54 20.76
CA SER A 248 -24.08 -34.68 19.92
C SER A 248 -25.25 -33.86 20.48
N GLY A 249 -25.91 -33.11 19.60
CA GLY A 249 -27.21 -32.47 19.86
C GLY A 249 -28.39 -33.28 19.31
N GLY A 250 -28.17 -34.56 18.98
CA GLY A 250 -29.18 -35.46 18.45
C GLY A 250 -29.40 -35.39 16.92
N ARG A 251 -30.41 -36.12 16.46
CA ARG A 251 -30.95 -36.06 15.09
C ARG A 251 -32.37 -35.52 15.13
N HIS A 252 -32.68 -34.62 14.19
CA HIS A 252 -33.93 -33.88 14.11
C HIS A 252 -34.57 -34.11 12.74
N LYS A 253 -35.90 -34.17 12.68
CA LYS A 253 -36.62 -34.35 11.41
C LYS A 253 -36.75 -33.04 10.64
N ASP A 254 -36.87 -31.93 11.37
CA ASP A 254 -36.98 -30.58 10.84
C ASP A 254 -35.70 -29.77 11.09
N LEU A 255 -35.45 -28.79 10.22
CA LEU A 255 -34.25 -27.95 10.28
C LEU A 255 -34.28 -26.99 11.48
N ALA A 256 -35.46 -26.47 11.84
CA ALA A 256 -35.63 -25.51 12.92
C ALA A 256 -35.22 -26.08 14.29
N SER A 257 -35.70 -27.28 14.63
CA SER A 257 -35.32 -28.00 15.85
C SER A 257 -33.83 -28.31 15.89
N ALA A 258 -33.22 -28.61 14.73
CA ALA A 258 -31.78 -28.83 14.64
C ALA A 258 -30.98 -27.54 14.93
N ILE A 259 -31.45 -26.39 14.46
CA ILE A 259 -30.81 -25.08 14.71
C ILE A 259 -30.85 -24.74 16.20
N GLU A 260 -32.00 -24.91 16.84
CA GLU A 260 -32.14 -24.63 18.28
C GLU A 260 -31.28 -25.58 19.13
N ALA A 261 -31.26 -26.87 18.79
CA ALA A 261 -30.37 -27.83 19.45
C ALA A 261 -28.89 -27.48 19.23
N ALA A 262 -28.51 -27.00 18.05
CA ALA A 262 -27.16 -26.54 17.78
C ALA A 262 -26.82 -25.26 18.57
N LYS A 263 -27.74 -24.31 18.70
CA LYS A 263 -27.60 -23.10 19.52
C LYS A 263 -27.39 -23.46 20.99
N ALA A 264 -28.26 -24.28 21.57
CA ALA A 264 -28.14 -24.72 22.96
C ALA A 264 -26.84 -25.50 23.22
N LEU A 265 -26.38 -26.30 22.23
CA LEU A 265 -25.13 -27.04 22.35
C LEU A 265 -23.90 -26.11 22.26
N ARG A 266 -23.95 -25.07 21.42
CA ARG A 266 -22.91 -24.05 21.32
C ARG A 266 -22.86 -23.19 22.59
N GLU A 267 -24.00 -22.78 23.14
CA GLU A 267 -24.06 -22.00 24.39
C GLU A 267 -23.43 -22.75 25.58
N LYS A 268 -23.66 -24.06 25.67
CA LYS A 268 -23.06 -24.90 26.72
C LYS A 268 -21.55 -25.12 26.55
N LEU A 269 -21.09 -25.24 25.30
CA LEU A 269 -19.72 -25.70 25.01
C LEU A 269 -18.77 -24.55 24.68
N PHE A 270 -19.21 -23.56 23.92
CA PHE A 270 -18.35 -22.53 23.35
C PHE A 270 -18.32 -21.31 24.25
N THR A 271 -17.11 -20.82 24.50
CA THR A 271 -16.91 -19.60 25.31
C THR A 271 -16.91 -18.34 24.44
N HIS A 272 -16.79 -18.50 23.12
CA HIS A 272 -16.55 -17.41 22.18
C HIS A 272 -17.57 -17.34 21.03
N ALA A 273 -18.74 -17.98 21.12
CA ALA A 273 -19.76 -17.95 20.07
C ALA A 273 -20.36 -16.54 19.88
N ASN A 274 -20.05 -15.88 18.75
CA ASN A 274 -20.49 -14.51 18.47
C ASN A 274 -21.95 -14.41 17.97
N GLU A 275 -22.37 -15.36 17.13
CA GLU A 275 -23.72 -15.37 16.52
C GLU A 275 -24.87 -15.36 17.54
N ASP A 276 -24.64 -15.88 18.74
CA ASP A 276 -25.69 -16.05 19.76
C ASP A 276 -25.67 -14.94 20.83
N ARG A 277 -24.65 -14.05 20.84
CA ARG A 277 -24.57 -12.90 21.78
C ARG A 277 -25.03 -11.58 21.18
N VAL A 278 -24.97 -11.42 19.85
CA VAL A 278 -25.44 -10.21 19.15
C VAL A 278 -26.97 -10.06 19.23
N ALA A 279 -27.71 -11.17 19.27
CA ALA A 279 -29.16 -11.16 19.40
C ALA A 279 -29.68 -10.49 20.70
N LEU A 280 -28.86 -10.44 21.76
CA LEU A 280 -29.24 -9.78 23.02
C LEU A 280 -28.97 -8.27 23.03
N GLN A 281 -28.20 -7.75 22.06
CA GLN A 281 -27.89 -6.31 21.97
C GLN A 281 -28.75 -5.59 20.92
N GLU A 282 -29.26 -6.29 19.92
CA GLU A 282 -30.21 -5.72 18.94
C GLU A 282 -31.62 -5.56 19.53
N GLU A 283 -32.04 -6.41 20.48
CA GLU A 283 -33.28 -6.21 21.25
C GLU A 283 -33.16 -5.05 22.27
N ALA A 284 -31.96 -4.76 22.76
CA ALA A 284 -31.72 -3.59 23.62
C ALA A 284 -31.71 -2.26 22.83
N ALA A 285 -31.16 -2.27 21.60
CA ALA A 285 -31.09 -1.08 20.76
C ALA A 285 -32.41 -0.71 20.05
N SER A 286 -33.32 -1.67 19.87
CA SER A 286 -34.65 -1.42 19.30
C SER A 286 -35.67 -0.85 20.30
N GLY A 287 -35.43 -1.02 21.61
CA GLY A 287 -36.24 -0.42 22.68
C GLY A 287 -35.97 1.08 22.91
N GLU A 288 -34.79 1.60 22.57
CA GLU A 288 -34.45 3.02 22.74
C GLU A 288 -34.95 3.92 21.61
N LEU A 289 -35.34 3.34 20.46
CA LEU A 289 -35.86 4.09 19.30
C LEU A 289 -37.33 4.52 19.42
N GLN A 290 -38.07 4.11 20.46
CA GLN A 290 -39.45 4.54 20.70
C GLN A 290 -39.60 5.65 21.75
N ALA A 291 -38.54 6.05 22.46
CA ALA A 291 -38.62 7.06 23.52
C ALA A 291 -38.20 8.49 23.09
N GLY A 292 -37.99 8.74 21.80
CA GLY A 292 -37.40 9.99 21.29
C GLY A 292 -38.18 10.71 20.19
N ARG A 293 -39.51 10.57 20.14
CA ARG A 293 -40.39 11.42 19.31
C ARG A 293 -41.34 12.22 20.20
N VAL A 294 -40.89 13.42 20.59
CA VAL A 294 -41.75 14.59 20.85
C VAL A 294 -41.13 15.75 20.11
#